data_AF-A0A4P9J6S3-F1
#
_entry.id   AF-A0A4P9J6S3-F1
#
_cell.length_a   1.000
_cell.length_b   1.000
_cell.length_c   1.000
_cell.angle_alpha   90.00
_cell.angle_beta   90.00
_cell.angle_gamma   90.00
#
_symmetry.space_group_name_H-M   'P 1'
#
loop_
_entity.id
_entity.type
_entity.pdbx_description
1 polymer ?
#
loop_
_entity_poly.entity_id
_entity_poly.type
_entity_poly.pdbx_seq_one_letter_code
_entity_poly.pdbx_strand_id
1 'polypeptide(L)'
;MSDQRIKIPRASDKALISCFKDLAKITGVSQISVNALGFAAIGDVDLDADFPDSLELILKKNSAIIDTISLNLAGLPISFHRGGNYQPQEKSGIFDEIVFRRNHQQGTVDNEIIIEAIATINKKLKAFDAKRSLAGPSEEQAQFDAIHNSNIERLESLNEELVKSTHEYRLQLDREYGERITKLESDLNDKKATLDEEFANKESTLSEQLGELDRKRKELDDSSNTHARREIRRDILKEIKARQTKFSLTDGTNSLRKPIAIAMLALIAIFIVLAGVSVKEFYEVLQGSDINKIIIASIKQAIYSAGAIGSVIFLIRWMNRWFELHSQSEFELKHFELDMERASWLVETSLEWKDAKGTAIPPELLDSLSNNLFSNEKEKIDPLHHPADQLASALMGSASSVKLKAGDSSIEIDPKKLAKTKSSNAST
;
A
#
# COMPACT_ATOMS: atom_id res chain seq x y z
N MET A 1 -10.23 -24.65 101.50
CA MET A 1 -9.32 -24.26 100.40
C MET A 1 -9.48 -25.29 99.31
N SER A 2 -9.81 -24.87 98.09
CA SER A 2 -9.93 -25.76 96.94
C SER A 2 -8.67 -25.63 96.10
N ASP A 3 -7.86 -26.70 96.05
CA ASP A 3 -6.65 -26.76 95.24
C ASP A 3 -6.98 -27.46 93.92
N GLN A 4 -6.74 -26.79 92.80
CA GLN A 4 -6.80 -27.39 91.47
C GLN A 4 -5.39 -27.65 90.96
N ARG A 5 -5.19 -28.80 90.29
CA ARG A 5 -3.89 -29.22 89.78
C ARG A 5 -3.99 -29.50 88.29
N ILE A 6 -3.05 -28.94 87.54
CA ILE A 6 -2.87 -29.22 86.12
C ILE A 6 -1.54 -29.94 85.94
N LYS A 7 -1.57 -31.10 85.27
CA LYS A 7 -0.38 -31.86 84.92
C LYS A 7 0.10 -31.45 83.53
N ILE A 8 1.39 -31.18 83.41
CA ILE A 8 2.04 -30.80 82.16
C ILE A 8 3.24 -31.70 81.89
N PRO A 9 3.56 -32.04 80.63
CA PRO A 9 4.79 -32.76 80.33
C PRO A 9 5.99 -31.92 80.75
N ARG A 10 7.12 -32.57 81.07
CA ARG A 10 8.36 -31.88 81.48
C ARG A 10 8.71 -30.74 80.53
N ALA A 11 8.61 -29.52 81.04
CA ALA A 11 8.78 -28.31 80.25
C ALA A 11 10.21 -27.75 80.40
N SER A 12 10.76 -27.22 79.32
CA SER A 12 12.03 -26.51 79.36
C SER A 12 11.89 -25.19 80.11
N ASP A 13 12.97 -24.76 80.77
CA ASP A 13 12.97 -23.52 81.55
C ASP A 13 12.57 -22.29 80.69
N LYS A 14 12.92 -22.28 79.39
CA LYS A 14 12.50 -21.24 78.44
C LYS A 14 10.99 -21.22 78.19
N ALA A 15 10.37 -22.39 78.03
CA ALA A 15 8.93 -22.49 77.81
C ALA A 15 8.15 -22.05 79.07
N LEU A 16 8.63 -22.44 80.24
CA LEU A 16 8.06 -22.03 81.53
C LEU A 16 8.11 -20.50 81.70
N ILE A 17 9.29 -19.89 81.57
CA ILE A 17 9.43 -18.44 81.71
C ILE A 17 8.60 -17.69 80.67
N SER A 18 8.53 -18.18 79.43
CA SER A 18 7.68 -17.55 78.39
C SER A 18 6.19 -17.62 78.74
N CYS A 19 5.74 -18.73 79.32
CA CYS A 19 4.34 -18.89 79.76
C CYS A 19 4.04 -17.96 80.94
N PHE A 20 4.91 -17.89 81.95
CA PHE A 20 4.75 -16.99 83.08
C PHE A 20 4.84 -15.51 82.69
N LYS A 21 5.59 -15.17 81.65
CA LYS A 21 5.60 -13.82 81.05
C LYS A 21 4.27 -13.48 80.36
N ASP A 22 3.70 -14.42 79.62
CA ASP A 22 2.38 -14.22 79.01
C ASP A 22 1.28 -14.13 80.08
N LEU A 23 1.39 -14.92 81.16
CA LEU A 23 0.50 -14.83 82.32
C LEU A 23 0.62 -13.50 83.06
N ALA A 24 1.85 -12.99 83.24
CA ALA A 24 2.08 -11.69 83.85
C ALA A 24 1.42 -10.56 83.06
N LYS A 25 1.46 -10.61 81.72
CA LYS A 25 0.77 -9.63 80.85
C LYS A 25 -0.75 -9.67 80.99
N ILE A 26 -1.33 -10.87 81.09
CA ILE A 26 -2.78 -11.05 81.23
C ILE A 26 -3.25 -10.63 82.63
N THR A 27 -2.45 -10.92 83.65
CA THR A 27 -2.82 -10.70 85.06
C THR A 27 -2.38 -9.36 85.64
N GLY A 28 -1.48 -8.64 84.96
CA GLY A 28 -0.92 -7.36 85.41
C GLY A 28 0.07 -7.47 86.56
N VAL A 29 0.55 -8.67 86.90
CA VAL A 29 1.52 -8.91 87.97
C VAL A 29 2.93 -9.02 87.37
N SER A 30 3.82 -8.10 87.72
CA SER A 30 5.19 -8.05 87.17
C SER A 30 6.20 -8.93 87.89
N GLN A 31 5.94 -9.33 89.14
CA GLN A 31 6.90 -10.07 89.98
C GLN A 31 6.56 -11.57 90.09
N ILE A 32 7.56 -12.41 89.85
CA ILE A 32 7.52 -13.86 90.10
C ILE A 32 8.67 -14.29 91.00
N SER A 33 8.44 -15.26 91.88
CA SER A 33 9.52 -15.89 92.65
C SER A 33 9.96 -17.18 91.96
N VAL A 34 11.26 -17.29 91.66
CA VAL A 34 11.85 -18.44 90.96
C VAL A 34 12.92 -19.11 91.84
N ASN A 35 12.81 -20.43 92.01
CA ASN A 35 13.82 -21.25 92.69
C ASN A 35 14.41 -22.30 91.74
N ALA A 36 15.74 -22.37 91.71
CA ALA A 36 16.47 -23.35 90.92
C ALA A 36 16.91 -24.56 91.76
N LEU A 37 17.09 -25.70 91.10
CA LEU A 37 17.55 -26.94 91.70
C LEU A 37 19.01 -26.77 92.19
N GLY A 38 19.29 -27.17 93.44
CA GLY A 38 20.63 -27.06 94.05
C GLY A 38 20.84 -25.89 95.01
N PHE A 39 19.80 -25.45 95.72
CA PHE A 39 19.82 -24.39 96.75
C PHE A 39 20.07 -22.95 96.24
N ALA A 40 20.05 -22.73 94.93
CA ALA A 40 20.11 -21.39 94.34
C ALA A 40 18.70 -20.77 94.31
N ALA A 41 18.39 -19.95 95.32
CA ALA A 41 17.22 -19.07 95.29
C ALA A 41 17.55 -17.84 94.43
N ILE A 42 16.91 -17.72 93.26
CA ILE A 42 17.09 -16.57 92.37
C ILE A 42 16.33 -15.36 92.93
N GLY A 43 15.26 -15.60 93.70
CA GLY A 43 14.47 -14.58 94.38
C GLY A 43 13.32 -14.06 93.52
N ASP A 44 12.84 -12.86 93.85
CA ASP A 44 11.79 -12.17 93.11
C ASP A 44 12.36 -11.54 91.84
N VAL A 45 11.86 -11.99 90.69
CA VAL A 45 12.24 -11.53 89.36
C VAL A 45 11.10 -10.69 88.79
N ASP A 46 11.43 -9.48 88.35
CA ASP A 46 10.54 -8.64 87.56
C ASP A 46 10.58 -9.07 86.08
N LEU A 47 9.43 -9.42 85.52
CA LEU A 47 9.28 -9.91 84.15
C LEU A 47 9.31 -8.81 83.08
N ASP A 48 9.17 -7.56 83.50
CA ASP A 48 9.16 -6.37 82.64
C ASP A 48 10.52 -5.62 82.62
N ALA A 49 11.42 -5.93 83.55
CA ALA A 49 12.79 -5.40 83.61
C ALA A 49 13.83 -6.36 82.99
N ASP A 50 15.09 -5.91 82.90
CA ASP A 50 16.20 -6.76 82.47
C ASP A 50 16.35 -7.97 83.40
N PHE A 51 16.46 -9.16 82.81
CA PHE A 51 16.58 -10.40 83.59
C PHE A 51 17.87 -10.40 84.41
N PRO A 52 17.86 -10.88 85.67
CA PRO A 52 19.07 -11.09 86.43
C PRO A 52 20.04 -12.02 85.69
N ASP A 53 21.36 -11.76 85.76
CA ASP A 53 22.42 -12.56 85.11
C ASP A 53 22.28 -14.07 85.35
N SER A 54 21.78 -14.45 86.53
CA SER A 54 21.52 -15.85 86.93
C SER A 54 20.37 -16.50 86.15
N LEU A 55 19.30 -15.75 85.83
CA LEU A 55 18.18 -16.22 85.03
C LEU A 55 18.53 -16.27 83.54
N GLU A 56 19.32 -15.29 83.06
CA GLU A 56 19.81 -15.30 81.69
C GLU A 56 20.70 -16.52 81.41
N LEU A 57 21.54 -16.92 82.39
CA LEU A 57 22.37 -18.10 82.28
C LEU A 57 21.54 -19.41 82.21
N ILE A 58 20.43 -19.49 82.96
CA ILE A 58 19.49 -20.61 82.91
C ILE A 58 18.76 -20.65 81.56
N LEU A 59 18.28 -19.50 81.07
CA LEU A 59 17.62 -19.37 79.77
C LEU A 59 18.55 -19.75 78.61
N LYS A 60 19.83 -19.36 78.69
CA LYS A 60 20.85 -19.68 77.68
C LYS A 60 21.20 -21.17 77.65
N LYS A 61 21.17 -21.84 78.81
CA LYS A 61 21.42 -23.29 78.91
C LYS A 61 20.19 -24.13 78.56
N ASN A 62 19.00 -23.53 78.45
CA ASN A 62 17.74 -24.16 78.03
C ASN A 62 17.54 -25.56 78.63
N SER A 63 17.75 -25.66 79.94
CA SER A 63 17.82 -26.93 80.67
C SER A 63 16.56 -27.19 81.50
N ALA A 64 16.62 -28.29 82.25
CA ALA A 64 15.75 -28.81 83.31
C ALA A 64 15.95 -28.24 84.73
N ILE A 65 16.31 -26.97 84.94
CA ILE A 65 16.91 -26.51 86.23
C ILE A 65 15.91 -25.86 87.22
N ILE A 66 14.88 -25.15 86.76
CA ILE A 66 13.90 -24.50 87.66
C ILE A 66 13.06 -25.52 88.45
N ASP A 67 13.12 -25.50 89.79
CA ASP A 67 12.34 -26.44 90.63
C ASP A 67 10.96 -25.89 90.96
N THR A 68 10.86 -24.60 91.34
CA THR A 68 9.58 -23.95 91.62
C THR A 68 9.50 -22.54 91.05
N ILE A 69 8.32 -22.18 90.54
CA ILE A 69 7.97 -20.81 90.16
C ILE A 69 6.65 -20.49 90.86
N SER A 70 6.57 -19.37 91.55
CA SER A 70 5.33 -18.91 92.18
C SER A 70 4.98 -17.53 91.69
N LEU A 71 3.75 -17.38 91.20
CA LEU A 71 3.13 -16.12 90.86
C LEU A 71 1.98 -15.88 91.86
N ASN A 72 2.02 -14.76 92.57
CA ASN A 72 1.00 -14.43 93.56
C ASN A 72 -0.02 -13.44 92.97
N LEU A 73 -1.12 -13.97 92.44
CA LEU A 73 -2.28 -13.16 92.05
C LEU A 73 -3.16 -12.92 93.27
N ALA A 74 -3.74 -11.73 93.42
CA ALA A 74 -4.61 -11.36 94.54
C ALA A 74 -5.79 -12.34 94.72
N GLY A 75 -5.62 -13.38 95.55
CA GLY A 75 -6.62 -14.41 95.83
C GLY A 75 -6.43 -15.76 95.11
N LEU A 76 -5.47 -15.85 94.18
CA LEU A 76 -5.16 -17.06 93.41
C LEU A 76 -3.63 -17.23 93.22
N PRO A 77 -2.87 -17.63 94.25
CA PRO A 77 -1.48 -18.05 94.04
C PRO A 77 -1.41 -19.24 93.09
N ILE A 78 -0.55 -19.08 92.07
CA ILE A 78 -0.23 -20.09 91.06
C ILE A 78 1.20 -20.54 91.34
N SER A 79 1.41 -21.81 91.65
CA SER A 79 2.74 -22.38 91.85
C SER A 79 3.02 -23.53 90.91
N PHE A 80 4.14 -23.46 90.21
CA PHE A 80 4.72 -24.54 89.44
C PHE A 80 5.68 -25.33 90.33
N HIS A 81 5.58 -26.65 90.24
CA HIS A 81 6.44 -27.60 90.93
C HIS A 81 6.96 -28.65 89.94
N ARG A 82 8.28 -28.69 89.77
CA ARG A 82 8.93 -29.71 88.96
C ARG A 82 8.82 -31.08 89.60
N GLY A 83 8.34 -32.06 88.84
CA GLY A 83 8.04 -33.41 89.34
C GLY A 83 6.84 -33.51 90.30
N GLY A 84 6.08 -32.42 90.48
CA GLY A 84 4.90 -32.39 91.35
C GLY A 84 5.15 -31.87 92.77
N ASN A 85 4.06 -31.50 93.45
CA ASN A 85 4.10 -30.98 94.83
C ASN A 85 4.01 -32.14 95.85
N TYR A 86 5.00 -33.04 95.80
CA TYR A 86 5.10 -34.24 96.64
C TYR A 86 6.44 -34.28 97.39
N GLN A 87 6.60 -35.23 98.31
CA GLN A 87 7.89 -35.42 98.98
C GLN A 87 8.99 -35.73 97.94
N PRO A 88 10.28 -35.38 98.18
CA PRO A 88 11.34 -35.56 97.18
C PRO A 88 11.46 -36.99 96.62
N GLN A 89 11.03 -38.00 97.36
CA GLN A 89 11.04 -39.42 96.97
C GLN A 89 9.89 -39.82 96.05
N GLU A 90 8.83 -38.99 95.96
CA GLU A 90 7.60 -39.23 95.20
C GLU A 90 7.48 -38.29 93.98
N LYS A 91 8.51 -37.49 93.70
CA LYS A 91 8.52 -36.60 92.53
C LYS A 91 8.61 -37.41 91.24
N SER A 92 7.71 -37.14 90.30
CA SER A 92 7.72 -37.80 88.98
C SER A 92 8.86 -37.29 88.09
N GLY A 93 9.51 -38.21 87.36
CA GLY A 93 10.49 -37.86 86.34
C GLY A 93 9.88 -37.39 85.00
N ILE A 94 8.55 -37.54 84.83
CA ILE A 94 7.88 -37.50 83.52
C ILE A 94 7.02 -36.25 83.33
N PHE A 95 6.43 -35.73 84.41
CA PHE A 95 5.53 -34.57 84.37
C PHE A 95 5.87 -33.55 85.46
N ASP A 96 5.45 -32.31 85.22
CA ASP A 96 5.47 -31.24 86.20
C ASP A 96 4.02 -30.86 86.57
N GLU A 97 3.83 -30.19 87.72
CA GLU A 97 2.49 -29.78 88.18
C GLU A 97 2.39 -28.28 88.39
N ILE A 98 1.25 -27.72 88.00
CA ILE A 98 0.84 -26.37 88.35
C ILE A 98 -0.33 -26.46 89.32
N VAL A 99 -0.16 -25.84 90.47
CA VAL A 99 -1.14 -25.82 91.56
C VAL A 99 -1.75 -24.42 91.63
N PHE A 100 -3.08 -24.38 91.54
CA PHE A 100 -3.88 -23.19 91.77
C PHE A 100 -4.53 -23.33 93.14
N ARG A 101 -4.23 -22.42 94.07
CA ARG A 101 -4.92 -22.40 95.37
C ARG A 101 -5.84 -21.19 95.42
N ARG A 102 -7.14 -21.42 95.60
CA ARG A 102 -8.11 -20.32 95.76
C ARG A 102 -8.23 -19.90 97.21
N ASN A 103 -7.72 -18.72 97.55
CA ASN A 103 -7.89 -18.14 98.87
C ASN A 103 -9.16 -17.27 98.91
N HIS A 104 -10.22 -17.78 99.53
CA HIS A 104 -11.52 -17.10 99.57
C HIS A 104 -11.54 -15.86 100.49
N GLN A 105 -10.46 -15.59 101.24
CA GLN A 105 -10.35 -14.47 102.18
C GLN A 105 -9.59 -13.25 101.60
N GLN A 106 -8.90 -13.39 100.47
CA GLN A 106 -8.08 -12.34 99.86
C GLN A 106 -8.57 -12.03 98.44
N GLY A 107 -9.66 -11.28 98.31
CA GLY A 107 -10.09 -10.69 97.03
C GLY A 107 -10.86 -11.60 96.07
N THR A 108 -11.68 -10.98 95.22
CA THR A 108 -12.41 -11.62 94.13
C THR A 108 -11.69 -11.35 92.82
N VAL A 109 -11.00 -12.35 92.26
CA VAL A 109 -10.48 -12.29 90.88
C VAL A 109 -11.64 -12.53 89.91
N ASP A 110 -11.64 -11.82 88.80
CA ASP A 110 -12.61 -12.02 87.72
C ASP A 110 -12.46 -13.41 87.10
N ASN A 111 -13.58 -14.10 86.88
CA ASN A 111 -13.58 -15.46 86.34
C ASN A 111 -13.04 -15.51 84.91
N GLU A 112 -13.17 -14.42 84.14
CA GLU A 112 -12.68 -14.34 82.76
C GLU A 112 -11.14 -14.41 82.69
N ILE A 113 -10.46 -13.67 83.57
CA ILE A 113 -8.99 -13.68 83.69
C ILE A 113 -8.48 -15.06 84.14
N ILE A 114 -9.22 -15.73 85.04
CA ILE A 114 -8.87 -17.09 85.50
C ILE A 114 -8.97 -18.08 84.33
N ILE A 115 -10.03 -18.00 83.53
CA ILE A 115 -10.24 -18.89 82.38
C ILE A 115 -9.16 -18.64 81.32
N GLU A 116 -8.84 -17.39 81.03
CA GLU A 116 -7.79 -17.03 80.06
C GLU A 116 -6.39 -17.47 80.52
N ALA A 117 -6.08 -17.31 81.81
CA ALA A 117 -4.83 -17.79 82.41
C ALA A 117 -4.70 -19.32 82.31
N ILE A 118 -5.75 -20.06 82.67
CA ILE A 118 -5.79 -21.52 82.56
C ILE A 118 -5.68 -21.97 81.09
N ALA A 119 -6.39 -21.30 80.17
CA ALA A 119 -6.32 -21.59 78.75
C ALA A 119 -4.92 -21.34 78.17
N THR A 120 -4.25 -20.26 78.59
CA THR A 120 -2.89 -19.93 78.18
C THR A 120 -1.89 -20.97 78.68
N ILE A 121 -2.01 -21.39 79.95
CA ILE A 121 -1.20 -22.47 80.54
C ILE A 121 -1.40 -23.78 79.76
N ASN A 122 -2.66 -24.17 79.52
CA ASN A 122 -2.96 -25.39 78.79
C ASN A 122 -2.41 -25.38 77.36
N LYS A 123 -2.51 -24.24 76.67
CA LYS A 123 -2.03 -24.07 75.29
C LYS A 123 -0.50 -24.05 75.20
N LYS A 124 0.18 -23.28 76.06
CA LYS A 124 1.64 -23.06 76.00
C LYS A 124 2.43 -24.20 76.64
N LEU A 125 1.97 -24.71 77.78
CA LEU A 125 2.65 -25.77 78.54
C LEU A 125 2.10 -27.16 78.23
N LYS A 126 1.22 -27.29 77.24
CA LYS A 126 0.80 -28.58 76.68
C LYS A 126 0.19 -29.51 77.75
N ALA A 127 -0.67 -28.98 78.59
CA ALA A 127 -1.34 -29.75 79.64
C ALA A 127 -2.03 -31.00 79.10
N PHE A 128 -2.02 -32.05 79.92
CA PHE A 128 -2.67 -33.31 79.63
C PHE A 128 -3.48 -33.76 80.84
N ASP A 129 -4.59 -34.45 80.59
CA ASP A 129 -5.38 -35.07 81.65
C ASP A 129 -4.92 -36.52 81.84
N ALA A 130 -4.24 -36.77 82.96
CA ALA A 130 -3.78 -38.10 83.34
C ALA A 130 -4.93 -39.11 83.55
N LYS A 131 -6.17 -38.65 83.76
CA LYS A 131 -7.35 -39.53 83.94
C LYS A 131 -8.00 -39.94 82.62
N ARG A 132 -7.55 -39.38 81.49
CA ARG A 132 -8.12 -39.63 80.15
C ARG A 132 -7.60 -40.91 79.51
N SER A 133 -6.55 -41.52 80.05
CA SER A 133 -6.00 -42.79 79.57
C SER A 133 -6.69 -43.99 80.22
N LEU A 134 -6.91 -45.05 79.44
CA LEU A 134 -7.46 -46.32 79.93
C LEU A 134 -6.48 -46.95 80.93
N ALA A 135 -7.00 -47.50 82.03
CA ALA A 135 -6.23 -48.06 83.13
C ALA A 135 -5.20 -49.11 82.64
N GLY A 136 -3.94 -48.69 82.51
CA GLY A 136 -2.79 -49.58 82.30
C GLY A 136 -2.34 -50.25 83.60
N PRO A 137 -1.44 -51.24 83.53
CA PRO A 137 -0.97 -51.99 84.71
C PRO A 137 -0.13 -51.16 85.70
N SER A 138 0.30 -49.94 85.32
CA SER A 138 0.97 -48.97 86.19
C SER A 138 0.49 -47.54 85.92
N GLU A 139 0.48 -46.69 86.96
CA GLU A 139 0.03 -45.28 86.84
C GLU A 139 0.94 -44.44 85.93
N GLU A 140 2.23 -44.77 85.83
CA GLU A 140 3.20 -44.06 84.99
C GLU A 140 2.95 -44.30 83.49
N GLN A 141 2.58 -45.54 83.12
CA GLN A 141 2.30 -45.89 81.72
C GLN A 141 1.02 -45.22 81.21
N ALA A 142 -0.03 -45.18 82.05
CA ALA A 142 -1.27 -44.46 81.71
C ALA A 142 -1.01 -42.96 81.47
N GLN A 143 -0.09 -42.36 82.24
CA GLN A 143 0.28 -40.95 82.07
C GLN A 143 1.11 -40.71 80.81
N PHE A 144 2.03 -41.61 80.46
CA PHE A 144 2.77 -41.53 79.20
C PHE A 144 1.83 -41.62 78.00
N ASP A 145 0.87 -42.54 78.02
CA ASP A 145 -0.13 -42.69 76.96
C ASP A 145 -1.02 -41.45 76.83
N ALA A 146 -1.38 -40.81 77.95
CA ALA A 146 -2.12 -39.54 77.93
C ALA A 146 -1.33 -38.41 77.27
N ILE A 147 -0.01 -38.32 77.52
CA ILE A 147 0.89 -37.36 76.86
C ILE A 147 0.95 -37.65 75.36
N HIS A 148 1.11 -38.92 74.97
CA HIS A 148 1.18 -39.33 73.57
C HIS A 148 -0.09 -38.97 72.81
N ASN A 149 -1.26 -39.33 73.34
CA ASN A 149 -2.56 -39.02 72.74
C ASN A 149 -2.77 -37.50 72.61
N SER A 150 -2.38 -36.71 73.62
CA SER A 150 -2.46 -35.25 73.55
C SER A 150 -1.58 -34.65 72.45
N ASN A 151 -0.46 -35.30 72.12
CA ASN A 151 0.41 -34.85 71.02
C ASN A 151 -0.17 -35.22 69.66
N ILE A 152 -0.82 -36.39 69.54
CA ILE A 152 -1.53 -36.79 68.33
C ILE A 152 -2.68 -35.82 68.05
N GLU A 153 -3.55 -35.55 69.02
CA GLU A 153 -4.67 -34.60 68.86
C GLU A 153 -4.19 -33.22 68.36
N ARG A 154 -3.03 -32.75 68.84
CA ARG A 154 -2.44 -31.49 68.39
C ARG A 154 -1.89 -31.56 66.97
N LEU A 155 -1.26 -32.67 66.59
CA LEU A 155 -0.78 -32.87 65.21
C LEU A 155 -1.95 -32.96 64.23
N GLU A 156 -3.05 -33.60 64.64
CA GLU A 156 -4.28 -33.66 63.85
C GLU A 156 -4.87 -32.26 63.66
N SER A 157 -5.02 -31.48 64.74
CA SER A 157 -5.51 -30.10 64.66
C SER A 157 -4.62 -29.20 63.80
N LEU A 158 -3.28 -29.33 63.91
CA LEU A 158 -2.34 -28.57 63.09
C LEU A 158 -2.43 -28.96 61.61
N ASN A 159 -2.56 -30.26 61.32
CA ASN A 159 -2.77 -30.74 59.96
C ASN A 159 -4.09 -30.22 59.38
N GLU A 160 -5.17 -30.22 60.16
CA GLU A 160 -6.46 -29.66 59.75
C GLU A 160 -6.34 -28.17 59.41
N GLU A 161 -5.68 -27.38 60.26
CA GLU A 161 -5.44 -25.95 60.04
C GLU A 161 -4.56 -25.68 58.81
N LEU A 162 -3.52 -26.49 58.61
CA LEU A 162 -2.64 -26.40 57.44
C LEU A 162 -3.39 -26.74 56.15
N VAL A 163 -4.22 -27.79 56.16
CA VAL A 163 -5.05 -28.16 55.00
C VAL A 163 -6.03 -27.04 54.68
N LYS A 164 -6.69 -26.47 55.70
CA LYS A 164 -7.65 -25.38 55.53
C LYS A 164 -6.98 -24.13 54.95
N SER A 165 -5.87 -23.68 55.54
CA SER A 165 -5.14 -22.50 55.05
C SER A 165 -4.56 -22.71 53.65
N THR A 166 -4.07 -23.90 53.34
CA THR A 166 -3.61 -24.25 51.98
C THR A 166 -4.77 -24.21 50.97
N HIS A 167 -5.95 -24.70 51.37
CA HIS A 167 -7.13 -24.67 50.51
C HIS A 167 -7.62 -23.24 50.25
N GLU A 168 -7.70 -22.41 51.29
CA GLU A 168 -8.06 -20.99 51.17
C GLU A 168 -7.08 -20.23 50.27
N TYR A 169 -5.78 -20.46 50.45
CA TYR A 169 -4.74 -19.87 49.61
C TYR A 169 -4.88 -20.28 48.14
N ARG A 170 -5.16 -21.57 47.87
CA ARG A 170 -5.40 -22.05 46.49
C ARG A 170 -6.63 -21.40 45.87
N LEU A 171 -7.73 -21.29 46.61
CA LEU A 171 -8.95 -20.63 46.12
C LEU A 171 -8.71 -19.16 45.77
N GLN A 172 -7.94 -18.45 46.60
CA GLN A 172 -7.61 -17.05 46.34
C GLN A 172 -6.73 -16.93 45.09
N LEU A 173 -5.73 -17.79 44.96
CA LEU A 173 -4.83 -17.82 43.81
C LEU A 173 -5.59 -18.13 42.51
N ASP A 174 -6.49 -19.11 42.52
CA ASP A 174 -7.31 -19.47 41.38
C ASP A 174 -8.23 -18.31 40.94
N ARG A 175 -8.78 -17.55 41.89
CA ARG A 175 -9.56 -16.35 41.60
C ARG A 175 -8.71 -15.27 40.95
N GLU A 176 -7.55 -14.95 41.52
CA GLU A 176 -6.64 -13.94 40.97
C GLU A 176 -6.15 -14.30 39.56
N TYR A 177 -5.84 -15.58 39.32
CA TYR A 177 -5.47 -16.04 37.97
C TYR A 177 -6.65 -15.98 37.01
N GLY A 178 -7.85 -16.39 37.44
CA GLY A 178 -9.06 -16.28 36.63
C GLY A 178 -9.33 -14.84 36.20
N GLU A 179 -9.27 -13.89 37.13
CA GLU A 179 -9.46 -12.46 36.85
C GLU A 179 -8.37 -11.89 35.92
N ARG A 180 -7.11 -12.33 36.08
CA ARG A 180 -6.03 -11.90 35.17
C ARG A 180 -6.22 -12.43 33.77
N ILE A 181 -6.63 -13.69 33.63
CA ILE A 181 -6.86 -14.32 32.31
C ILE A 181 -8.00 -13.58 31.60
N THR A 182 -9.14 -13.39 32.26
CA THR A 182 -10.28 -12.70 31.65
C THR A 182 -9.95 -11.26 31.25
N LYS A 183 -9.19 -10.54 32.09
CA LYS A 183 -8.71 -9.19 31.76
C LYS A 183 -7.77 -9.19 30.56
N LEU A 184 -6.80 -10.10 30.51
CA LEU A 184 -5.87 -10.20 29.39
C LEU A 184 -6.58 -10.60 28.09
N GLU A 185 -7.56 -11.49 28.15
CA GLU A 185 -8.37 -11.87 26.99
C GLU A 185 -9.22 -10.70 26.49
N SER A 186 -9.82 -9.92 27.40
CA SER A 186 -10.54 -8.68 27.05
C SER A 186 -9.60 -7.67 26.38
N ASP A 187 -8.45 -7.37 27.00
CA ASP A 187 -7.48 -6.41 26.47
C ASP A 187 -6.95 -6.84 25.09
N LEU A 188 -6.77 -8.15 24.85
CA LEU A 188 -6.35 -8.69 23.55
C LEU A 188 -7.46 -8.59 22.51
N ASN A 189 -8.71 -8.86 22.88
CA ASN A 189 -9.84 -8.72 21.97
C ASN A 189 -10.08 -7.26 21.59
N ASP A 190 -10.00 -6.34 22.56
CA ASP A 190 -10.12 -4.90 22.31
C ASP A 190 -9.01 -4.43 21.37
N LYS A 191 -7.76 -4.83 21.62
CA LYS A 191 -6.64 -4.52 20.72
C LYS A 191 -6.86 -5.06 19.31
N LYS A 192 -7.30 -6.31 19.16
CA LYS A 192 -7.62 -6.88 17.84
C LYS A 192 -8.71 -6.08 17.13
N ALA A 193 -9.79 -5.74 17.82
CA ALA A 193 -10.87 -4.94 17.26
C ALA A 193 -10.38 -3.56 16.80
N THR A 194 -9.58 -2.85 17.61
CA THR A 194 -9.00 -1.56 17.20
C THR A 194 -8.06 -1.70 16.00
N LEU A 195 -7.28 -2.78 15.93
CA LEU A 195 -6.34 -3.01 14.84
C LEU A 195 -7.08 -3.34 13.53
N ASP A 196 -8.14 -4.14 13.62
CA ASP A 196 -8.98 -4.48 12.47
C ASP A 196 -9.71 -3.25 11.93
N GLU A 197 -10.18 -2.35 12.81
CA GLU A 197 -10.77 -1.07 12.43
C GLU A 197 -9.74 -0.15 11.74
N GLU A 198 -8.52 -0.04 12.29
CA GLU A 198 -7.43 0.70 11.64
C GLU A 198 -7.06 0.12 10.27
N PHE A 199 -7.03 -1.21 10.14
CA PHE A 199 -6.74 -1.89 8.87
C PHE A 199 -7.83 -1.63 7.84
N ALA A 200 -9.10 -1.75 8.22
CA ALA A 200 -10.23 -1.47 7.33
C ALA A 200 -10.22 -0.01 6.85
N ASN A 201 -9.92 0.93 7.75
CA ASN A 201 -9.78 2.36 7.40
C ASN A 201 -8.61 2.57 6.43
N LYS A 202 -7.44 1.98 6.69
CA LYS A 202 -6.28 2.07 5.79
C LYS A 202 -6.59 1.47 4.42
N GLU A 203 -7.22 0.31 4.37
CA GLU A 203 -7.60 -0.34 3.11
C GLU A 203 -8.59 0.50 2.31
N SER A 204 -9.58 1.12 2.98
CA SER A 204 -10.51 2.05 2.34
C SER A 204 -9.79 3.28 1.77
N THR A 205 -8.91 3.93 2.55
CA THR A 205 -8.14 5.09 2.06
C THR A 205 -7.21 4.75 0.90
N LEU A 206 -6.59 3.56 0.93
CA LEU A 206 -5.68 3.10 -0.11
C LEU A 206 -6.45 2.77 -1.39
N SER A 207 -7.63 2.15 -1.27
CA SER A 207 -8.54 1.90 -2.38
C SER A 207 -9.01 3.20 -3.03
N GLU A 208 -9.36 4.22 -2.24
CA GLU A 208 -9.73 5.55 -2.75
C GLU A 208 -8.56 6.21 -3.50
N GLN A 209 -7.37 6.20 -2.91
CA GLN A 209 -6.16 6.73 -3.56
C GLN A 209 -5.81 6.00 -4.86
N LEU A 210 -5.94 4.68 -4.90
CA LEU A 210 -5.74 3.90 -6.13
C LEU A 210 -6.77 4.27 -7.19
N GLY A 211 -8.03 4.46 -6.80
CA GLY A 211 -9.09 4.92 -7.70
C GLY A 211 -8.82 6.31 -8.27
N GLU A 212 -8.33 7.24 -7.45
CA GLU A 212 -7.92 8.58 -7.92
C GLU A 212 -6.71 8.52 -8.87
N LEU A 213 -5.71 7.71 -8.54
CA LEU A 213 -4.52 7.56 -9.38
C LEU A 213 -4.86 6.92 -10.73
N ASP A 214 -5.75 5.93 -10.76
CA ASP A 214 -6.20 5.31 -12.01
C ASP A 214 -6.99 6.30 -12.89
N ARG A 215 -7.83 7.16 -12.27
CA ARG A 215 -8.49 8.28 -12.98
C ARG A 215 -7.48 9.25 -13.57
N LYS A 216 -6.52 9.72 -12.76
CA LYS A 216 -5.45 10.64 -13.21
C LYS A 216 -4.60 10.03 -14.32
N ARG A 217 -4.31 8.74 -14.25
CA ARG A 217 -3.56 8.02 -15.29
C ARG A 217 -4.33 7.98 -16.60
N LYS A 218 -5.63 7.65 -16.57
CA LYS A 218 -6.50 7.66 -17.76
C LYS A 218 -6.56 9.05 -18.39
N GLU A 219 -6.76 10.09 -17.59
CA GLU A 219 -6.76 11.48 -18.06
C GLU A 219 -5.42 11.89 -18.73
N LEU A 220 -4.29 11.49 -18.15
CA LEU A 220 -2.96 11.76 -18.70
C LEU A 220 -2.70 11.00 -20.01
N ASP A 221 -3.07 9.71 -20.08
CA ASP A 221 -2.90 8.89 -21.28
C ASP A 221 -3.73 9.45 -22.46
N ASP A 222 -4.97 9.87 -22.21
CA ASP A 222 -5.86 10.49 -23.21
C ASP A 222 -5.31 11.84 -23.72
N SER A 223 -4.82 12.67 -22.79
CA SER A 223 -4.17 13.95 -23.12
C SER A 223 -2.90 13.76 -23.94
N SER A 224 -2.05 12.80 -23.56
CA SER A 224 -0.80 12.48 -24.25
C SER A 224 -1.03 12.02 -25.69
N ASN A 225 -2.02 11.15 -25.91
CA ASN A 225 -2.35 10.66 -27.25
C ASN A 225 -2.81 11.81 -28.18
N THR A 226 -3.60 12.74 -27.63
CA THR A 226 -4.05 13.94 -28.35
C THR A 226 -2.88 14.86 -28.71
N HIS A 227 -1.96 15.07 -27.78
CA HIS A 227 -0.77 15.90 -28.01
C HIS A 227 0.18 15.30 -29.05
N ALA A 228 0.49 14.00 -28.95
CA ALA A 228 1.37 13.31 -29.90
C ALA A 228 0.82 13.36 -31.33
N ARG A 229 -0.49 13.19 -31.51
CA ARG A 229 -1.15 13.30 -32.83
C ARG A 229 -1.02 14.71 -33.40
N ARG A 230 -1.23 15.75 -32.57
CA ARG A 230 -1.11 17.15 -32.99
C ARG A 230 0.33 17.52 -33.36
N GLU A 231 1.32 16.94 -32.70
CA GLU A 231 2.73 17.12 -33.04
C GLU A 231 3.07 16.51 -34.41
N ILE A 232 2.70 15.26 -34.65
CA ILE A 232 2.88 14.59 -35.95
C ILE A 232 2.22 15.39 -37.08
N ARG A 233 1.01 15.92 -36.86
CA ARG A 233 0.31 16.80 -37.82
C ARG A 233 1.14 18.06 -38.12
N ARG A 234 1.64 18.75 -37.09
CA ARG A 234 2.43 19.98 -37.27
C ARG A 234 3.70 19.69 -38.04
N ASP A 235 4.35 18.56 -37.80
CA ASP A 235 5.57 18.17 -38.50
C ASP A 235 5.30 17.85 -39.98
N ILE A 236 4.23 17.11 -40.29
CA ILE A 236 3.82 16.83 -41.68
C ILE A 236 3.49 18.13 -42.43
N LEU A 237 2.70 19.03 -41.82
CA LEU A 237 2.37 20.32 -42.41
C LEU A 237 3.60 21.20 -42.58
N LYS A 238 4.53 21.18 -41.63
CA LYS A 238 5.79 21.91 -41.70
C LYS A 238 6.68 21.39 -42.83
N GLU A 239 6.78 20.08 -43.00
CA GLU A 239 7.53 19.45 -44.09
C GLU A 239 6.91 19.77 -45.46
N ILE A 240 5.57 19.74 -45.58
CA ILE A 240 4.88 20.10 -46.82
C ILE A 240 5.06 21.59 -47.14
N LYS A 241 4.92 22.49 -46.16
CA LYS A 241 5.21 23.93 -46.34
C LYS A 241 6.69 24.19 -46.67
N ALA A 242 7.61 23.44 -46.07
CA ALA A 242 9.03 23.52 -46.39
C ALA A 242 9.32 23.09 -47.84
N ARG A 243 8.63 22.06 -48.35
CA ARG A 243 8.71 21.63 -49.75
C ARG A 243 8.03 22.60 -50.70
N GLN A 244 6.95 23.24 -50.29
CA GLN A 244 6.21 24.20 -51.09
C GLN A 244 6.95 25.55 -51.23
N THR A 245 7.59 26.04 -50.16
CA THR A 245 8.44 27.25 -50.21
C THR A 245 9.69 27.03 -51.06
N LYS A 246 10.14 25.78 -51.19
CA LYS A 246 11.20 25.34 -52.12
C LYS A 246 10.65 24.68 -53.38
N PHE A 247 9.45 25.04 -53.85
CA PHE A 247 8.95 24.58 -55.15
C PHE A 247 9.66 25.29 -56.32
N SER A 248 11.00 25.34 -56.27
CA SER A 248 11.77 25.31 -57.49
C SER A 248 11.60 23.91 -58.06
N LEU A 249 11.18 23.80 -59.32
CA LEU A 249 11.37 22.58 -60.11
C LEU A 249 12.73 21.98 -59.74
N THR A 250 12.77 20.69 -59.41
CA THR A 250 14.00 19.95 -59.14
C THR A 250 15.06 20.39 -60.14
N ASP A 251 16.31 20.61 -59.71
CA ASP A 251 17.36 21.14 -60.60
C ASP A 251 17.46 20.35 -61.92
N GLY A 252 17.09 19.06 -61.91
CA GLY A 252 16.89 18.23 -63.09
C GLY A 252 15.84 18.76 -64.09
N THR A 253 14.64 19.13 -63.66
CA THR A 253 13.58 19.59 -64.58
C THR A 253 13.85 21.01 -65.09
N ASN A 254 14.42 21.89 -64.27
CA ASN A 254 14.80 23.25 -64.71
C ASN A 254 16.04 23.23 -65.62
N SER A 255 16.96 22.28 -65.43
CA SER A 255 18.10 22.07 -66.34
C SER A 255 17.71 21.47 -67.69
N LEU A 256 16.56 20.80 -67.81
CA LEU A 256 16.01 20.39 -69.11
C LEU A 256 15.35 21.55 -69.88
N ARG A 257 14.83 22.58 -69.19
CA ARG A 257 14.19 23.75 -69.81
C ARG A 257 15.18 24.60 -70.60
N LYS A 258 16.31 24.93 -69.98
CA LYS A 258 17.32 25.84 -70.55
C LYS A 258 17.87 25.39 -71.91
N PRO A 259 18.33 24.13 -72.11
CA PRO A 259 18.89 23.71 -73.40
C PRO A 259 17.84 23.71 -74.52
N ILE A 260 16.58 23.35 -74.24
CA ILE A 260 15.51 23.37 -75.26
C ILE A 260 15.18 24.82 -75.64
N ALA A 261 15.05 25.72 -74.66
CA ALA A 261 14.81 27.14 -74.92
C ALA A 261 15.98 27.79 -75.68
N ILE A 262 17.23 27.47 -75.30
CA ILE A 262 18.44 27.94 -76.00
C ILE A 262 18.50 27.38 -77.42
N ALA A 263 18.20 26.09 -77.62
CA ALA A 263 18.17 25.48 -78.95
C ALA A 263 17.10 26.11 -79.85
N MET A 264 15.92 26.41 -79.31
CA MET A 264 14.85 27.09 -80.06
C MET A 264 15.19 28.55 -80.35
N LEU A 265 15.78 29.28 -79.40
CA LEU A 265 16.27 30.63 -79.64
C LEU A 265 17.41 30.65 -80.67
N ALA A 266 18.32 29.67 -80.62
CA ALA A 266 19.38 29.51 -81.61
C ALA A 266 18.79 29.19 -83.00
N LEU A 267 17.78 28.31 -83.09
CA LEU A 267 17.06 28.02 -84.34
C LEU A 267 16.40 29.28 -84.92
N ILE A 268 15.71 30.05 -84.09
CA ILE A 268 15.09 31.33 -84.50
C ILE A 268 16.18 32.30 -84.98
N ALA A 269 17.28 32.44 -84.25
CA ALA A 269 18.40 33.29 -84.62
C ALA A 269 19.01 32.85 -85.97
N ILE A 270 19.18 31.55 -86.20
CA ILE A 270 19.66 31.00 -87.47
C ILE A 270 18.71 31.36 -88.61
N PHE A 271 17.40 31.17 -88.45
CA PHE A 271 16.44 31.53 -89.49
C PHE A 271 16.38 33.04 -89.76
N ILE A 272 16.52 33.88 -88.72
CA ILE A 272 16.59 35.34 -88.88
C ILE A 272 17.86 35.74 -89.63
N VAL A 273 19.02 35.17 -89.28
CA VAL A 273 20.30 35.44 -89.96
C VAL A 273 20.25 34.97 -91.41
N LEU A 274 19.76 33.75 -91.66
CA LEU A 274 19.60 33.21 -93.01
C LEU A 274 18.62 34.02 -93.85
N ALA A 275 17.50 34.46 -93.26
CA ALA A 275 16.55 35.35 -93.90
C ALA A 275 17.19 36.72 -94.23
N GLY A 276 18.03 37.26 -93.34
CA GLY A 276 18.75 38.51 -93.57
C GLY A 276 19.79 38.39 -94.70
N VAL A 277 20.55 37.30 -94.73
CA VAL A 277 21.51 37.01 -95.81
C VAL A 277 20.79 36.78 -97.14
N SER A 278 19.67 36.05 -97.14
CA SER A 278 18.91 35.81 -98.37
C SER A 278 18.24 37.07 -98.92
N VAL A 279 17.90 38.07 -98.09
CA VAL A 279 17.45 39.39 -98.59
C VAL A 279 18.57 40.06 -99.39
N LYS A 280 19.82 39.99 -98.91
CA LYS A 280 20.98 40.55 -99.62
C LYS A 280 21.25 39.80 -100.93
N GLU A 281 21.28 38.47 -100.90
CA GLU A 281 21.42 37.64 -102.11
C GLU A 281 20.28 37.89 -103.11
N PHE A 282 19.04 38.02 -102.63
CA PHE A 282 17.88 38.31 -103.46
C PHE A 282 18.04 39.67 -104.16
N TYR A 283 18.53 40.70 -103.46
CA TYR A 283 18.78 42.02 -104.05
C TYR A 283 19.90 41.99 -105.10
N GLU A 284 20.98 41.26 -104.85
CA GLU A 284 22.08 41.06 -105.81
C GLU A 284 21.64 40.28 -107.06
N VAL A 285 20.83 39.23 -106.88
CA VAL A 285 20.30 38.42 -107.99
C VAL A 285 19.25 39.18 -108.81
N LEU A 286 18.48 40.08 -108.20
CA LEU A 286 17.51 40.94 -108.88
C LEU A 286 18.16 41.95 -109.83
N GLN A 287 19.44 42.30 -109.60
CA GLN A 287 20.23 43.13 -110.52
C GLN A 287 20.81 42.32 -111.71
N GLY A 288 20.83 40.98 -111.61
CA GLY A 288 21.26 40.08 -112.69
C GLY A 288 20.09 39.64 -113.59
N SER A 289 20.39 39.22 -114.83
CA SER A 289 19.38 38.85 -115.84
C SER A 289 18.91 37.39 -115.81
N ASP A 290 19.27 36.61 -114.80
CA ASP A 290 18.97 35.16 -114.71
C ASP A 290 17.66 34.89 -113.94
N ILE A 291 16.56 34.69 -114.67
CA ILE A 291 15.20 34.44 -114.13
C ILE A 291 15.19 33.21 -113.19
N ASN A 292 15.93 32.15 -113.51
CA ASN A 292 15.99 30.95 -112.69
C ASN A 292 16.59 31.23 -111.30
N LYS A 293 17.57 32.13 -111.20
CA LYS A 293 18.18 32.50 -109.92
C LYS A 293 17.24 33.34 -109.07
N ILE A 294 16.44 34.22 -109.70
CA ILE A 294 15.43 35.04 -109.00
C ILE A 294 14.35 34.16 -108.35
N ILE A 295 13.84 33.17 -109.09
CA ILE A 295 12.83 32.23 -108.56
C ILE A 295 13.39 31.45 -107.36
N ILE A 296 14.60 30.89 -107.49
CA ILE A 296 15.25 30.15 -106.40
C ILE A 296 15.46 31.05 -105.16
N ALA A 297 15.92 32.29 -105.37
CA ALA A 297 16.12 33.25 -104.28
C ALA A 297 14.79 33.65 -103.59
N SER A 298 13.71 33.83 -104.35
CA SER A 298 12.37 34.11 -103.77
C SER A 298 11.83 32.94 -102.94
N ILE A 299 12.00 31.70 -103.42
CA ILE A 299 11.55 30.51 -102.69
C ILE A 299 12.38 30.36 -101.40
N LYS A 300 13.70 30.57 -101.48
CA LYS A 300 14.60 30.55 -100.32
C LYS A 300 14.19 31.60 -99.27
N GLN A 301 13.88 32.82 -99.68
CA GLN A 301 13.39 33.89 -98.81
C GLN A 301 12.05 33.54 -98.15
N ALA A 302 11.11 32.98 -98.92
CA ALA A 302 9.81 32.55 -98.40
C ALA A 302 9.96 31.43 -97.36
N ILE A 303 10.83 30.45 -97.62
CA ILE A 303 11.10 29.34 -96.70
C ILE A 303 11.73 29.84 -95.40
N TYR A 304 12.72 30.75 -95.45
CA TYR A 304 13.38 31.24 -94.24
C TYR A 304 12.48 32.16 -93.40
N SER A 305 11.69 33.02 -94.04
CA SER A 305 10.71 33.86 -93.33
C SER A 305 9.57 33.04 -92.71
N ALA A 306 9.03 32.06 -93.44
CA ALA A 306 8.05 31.12 -92.90
C ALA A 306 8.64 30.26 -91.77
N GLY A 307 9.89 29.82 -91.90
CA GLY A 307 10.61 29.07 -90.87
C GLY A 307 10.82 29.88 -89.59
N ALA A 308 11.17 31.17 -89.70
CA ALA A 308 11.30 32.07 -88.56
C ALA A 308 9.96 32.27 -87.83
N ILE A 309 8.89 32.60 -88.56
CA ILE A 309 7.55 32.80 -87.99
C ILE A 309 7.03 31.50 -87.35
N GLY A 310 7.18 30.37 -88.04
CA GLY A 310 6.79 29.06 -87.53
C GLY A 310 7.53 28.69 -86.23
N SER A 311 8.83 28.97 -86.15
CA SER A 311 9.65 28.72 -84.96
C SER A 311 9.22 29.58 -83.77
N VAL A 312 8.86 30.85 -84.00
CA VAL A 312 8.35 31.75 -82.95
C VAL A 312 6.99 31.28 -82.44
N ILE A 313 6.06 30.92 -83.34
CA ILE A 313 4.73 30.39 -82.95
C ILE A 313 4.89 29.10 -82.15
N PHE A 314 5.79 28.21 -82.58
CA PHE A 314 6.09 26.98 -81.84
C PHE A 314 6.62 27.27 -80.44
N LEU A 315 7.56 28.21 -80.29
CA LEU A 315 8.11 28.59 -78.99
C LEU A 315 7.03 29.13 -78.05
N ILE A 316 6.13 30.00 -78.54
CA ILE A 316 5.02 30.54 -77.74
C ILE A 316 4.09 29.42 -77.28
N ARG A 317 3.72 28.49 -78.19
CA ARG A 317 2.85 27.35 -77.85
C ARG A 317 3.51 26.41 -76.84
N TRP A 318 4.79 26.10 -77.03
CA TRP A 318 5.56 25.27 -76.10
C TRP A 318 5.63 25.92 -74.71
N MET A 319 5.89 27.22 -74.66
CA MET A 319 5.96 27.99 -73.42
C MET A 319 4.59 28.03 -72.71
N ASN A 320 3.50 28.32 -73.43
CA ASN A 320 2.15 28.33 -72.85
C ASN A 320 1.77 26.96 -72.27
N ARG A 321 2.01 25.87 -73.00
CA ARG A 321 1.74 24.51 -72.51
C ARG A 321 2.55 24.17 -71.27
N TRP A 322 3.81 24.59 -71.24
CA TRP A 322 4.67 24.34 -70.09
C TRP A 322 4.19 25.11 -68.86
N PHE A 323 3.77 26.37 -69.02
CA PHE A 323 3.16 27.14 -67.95
C PHE A 323 1.84 26.54 -67.47
N GLU A 324 1.00 26.06 -68.38
CA GLU A 324 -0.27 25.40 -68.06
C GLU A 324 -0.03 24.13 -67.22
N LEU A 325 0.86 23.24 -67.67
CA LEU A 325 1.28 22.04 -66.92
C LEU A 325 1.84 22.38 -65.54
N HIS A 326 2.64 23.45 -65.46
CA HIS A 326 3.21 23.88 -64.19
C HIS A 326 2.14 24.41 -63.24
N SER A 327 1.25 25.28 -63.71
CA SER A 327 0.15 25.82 -62.91
C SER A 327 -0.77 24.70 -62.41
N GLN A 328 -1.08 23.71 -63.24
CA GLN A 328 -1.89 22.55 -62.83
C GLN A 328 -1.19 21.74 -61.74
N SER A 329 0.11 21.49 -61.86
CA SER A 329 0.87 20.78 -60.82
C SER A 329 0.90 21.56 -59.48
N GLU A 330 0.92 22.89 -59.53
CA GLU A 330 0.83 23.74 -58.33
C GLU A 330 -0.57 23.68 -57.71
N PHE A 331 -1.62 23.75 -58.54
CA PHE A 331 -3.00 23.61 -58.07
C PHE A 331 -3.26 22.23 -57.47
N GLU A 332 -2.74 21.15 -58.06
CA GLU A 332 -2.85 19.79 -57.52
C GLU A 332 -2.15 19.68 -56.16
N LEU A 333 -0.94 20.24 -56.01
CA LEU A 333 -0.23 20.22 -54.73
C LEU A 333 -0.98 21.02 -53.66
N LYS A 334 -1.59 22.14 -54.04
CA LYS A 334 -2.43 22.95 -53.16
C LYS A 334 -3.72 22.26 -52.76
N HIS A 335 -4.36 21.57 -53.71
CA HIS A 335 -5.51 20.76 -53.43
C HIS A 335 -5.16 19.62 -52.48
N PHE A 336 -4.02 18.97 -52.69
CA PHE A 336 -3.51 17.92 -51.81
C PHE A 336 -3.21 18.42 -50.38
N GLU A 337 -2.63 19.62 -50.22
CA GLU A 337 -2.42 20.23 -48.91
C GLU A 337 -3.76 20.46 -48.17
N LEU A 338 -4.75 21.02 -48.87
CA LEU A 338 -6.09 21.25 -48.32
C LEU A 338 -6.80 19.95 -47.99
N ASP A 339 -6.71 18.93 -48.84
CA ASP A 339 -7.28 17.62 -48.58
C ASP A 339 -6.61 16.93 -47.41
N MET A 340 -5.29 17.06 -47.25
CA MET A 340 -4.61 16.55 -46.07
C MET A 340 -5.06 17.27 -44.78
N GLU A 341 -5.28 18.59 -44.82
CA GLU A 341 -5.85 19.33 -43.69
C GLU A 341 -7.29 18.88 -43.37
N ARG A 342 -8.13 18.72 -44.40
CA ARG A 342 -9.51 18.21 -44.28
C ARG A 342 -9.55 16.78 -43.73
N ALA A 343 -8.70 15.89 -44.24
CA ALA A 343 -8.56 14.51 -43.77
C ALA A 343 -8.12 14.46 -42.30
N SER A 344 -7.13 15.27 -41.95
CA SER A 344 -6.65 15.37 -40.57
C SER A 344 -7.74 15.88 -39.63
N TRP A 345 -8.50 16.89 -40.04
CA TRP A 345 -9.62 17.40 -39.25
C TRP A 345 -10.73 16.36 -39.12
N LEU A 346 -11.04 15.60 -40.18
CA LEU A 346 -12.03 14.53 -40.16
C LEU A 346 -11.64 13.41 -39.19
N VAL A 347 -10.37 13.01 -39.17
CA VAL A 347 -9.84 12.00 -38.24
C VAL A 347 -9.87 12.50 -36.79
N GLU A 348 -9.45 13.75 -36.54
CA GLU A 348 -9.51 14.36 -35.20
C GLU A 348 -10.95 14.45 -34.71
N THR A 349 -11.87 14.93 -35.55
CA THR A 349 -13.31 15.01 -35.24
C THR A 349 -13.92 13.61 -35.01
N SER A 350 -13.50 12.60 -35.78
CA SER A 350 -13.96 11.20 -35.61
C SER A 350 -13.53 10.58 -34.30
N LEU A 351 -12.30 10.88 -33.87
CA LEU A 351 -11.77 10.39 -32.60
C LEU A 351 -12.39 11.15 -31.42
N GLU A 352 -12.49 12.48 -31.49
CA GLU A 352 -13.18 13.28 -30.47
C GLU A 352 -14.66 12.89 -30.32
N TRP A 353 -15.35 12.57 -31.42
CA TRP A 353 -16.73 12.09 -31.37
C TRP A 353 -16.83 10.70 -30.72
N LYS A 354 -15.90 9.81 -31.03
CA LYS A 354 -15.82 8.48 -30.43
C LYS A 354 -15.53 8.58 -28.93
N ASP A 355 -14.62 9.45 -28.53
CA ASP A 355 -14.23 9.65 -27.13
C ASP A 355 -15.36 10.32 -26.33
N ALA A 356 -16.06 11.29 -26.90
CA ALA A 356 -17.15 12.02 -26.23
C ALA A 356 -18.49 11.25 -26.18
N LYS A 357 -18.83 10.47 -27.21
CA LYS A 357 -20.14 9.79 -27.32
C LYS A 357 -20.06 8.27 -27.27
N GLY A 358 -18.88 7.67 -27.32
CA GLY A 358 -18.68 6.21 -27.32
C GLY A 358 -19.13 5.51 -28.60
N THR A 359 -19.63 6.25 -29.60
CA THR A 359 -20.20 5.73 -30.85
C THR A 359 -19.39 6.21 -32.05
N ALA A 360 -19.37 5.45 -33.14
CA ALA A 360 -18.81 5.91 -34.41
C ALA A 360 -19.60 7.12 -34.96
N ILE A 361 -18.94 7.98 -35.73
CA ILE A 361 -19.62 9.06 -36.46
C ILE A 361 -20.66 8.45 -37.41
N PRO A 362 -21.88 9.03 -37.51
CA PRO A 362 -22.89 8.60 -38.45
C PRO A 362 -22.34 8.54 -39.89
N PRO A 363 -22.55 7.43 -40.62
CA PRO A 363 -21.93 7.22 -41.92
C PRO A 363 -22.30 8.30 -42.95
N GLU A 364 -23.50 8.86 -42.85
CA GLU A 364 -23.98 9.96 -43.71
C GLU A 364 -23.14 11.24 -43.56
N LEU A 365 -22.71 11.56 -42.33
CA LEU A 365 -21.85 12.71 -42.06
C LEU A 365 -20.41 12.44 -42.49
N LEU A 366 -19.90 11.24 -42.20
CA LEU A 366 -18.57 10.84 -42.62
C LEU A 366 -18.43 10.91 -44.14
N ASP A 367 -19.41 10.36 -44.87
CA ASP A 367 -19.44 10.34 -46.33
C ASP A 367 -19.48 11.76 -46.90
N SER A 368 -20.29 12.65 -46.32
CA SER A 368 -20.37 14.06 -46.72
C SER A 368 -19.04 14.82 -46.53
N LEU A 369 -18.28 14.52 -45.47
CA LEU A 369 -17.04 15.20 -45.13
C LEU A 369 -15.83 14.62 -45.88
N SER A 370 -15.84 13.31 -46.17
CA SER A 370 -14.83 12.63 -46.99
C SER A 370 -15.04 12.78 -48.49
N ASN A 371 -16.17 13.35 -48.91
CA ASN A 371 -16.46 13.53 -50.33
C ASN A 371 -15.39 14.42 -51.01
N ASN A 372 -14.97 14.00 -52.20
CA ASN A 372 -13.90 14.61 -53.00
C ASN A 372 -12.54 14.73 -52.30
N LEU A 373 -12.25 13.90 -51.30
CA LEU A 373 -10.94 13.85 -50.68
C LEU A 373 -9.98 13.05 -51.57
N PHE A 374 -8.90 13.68 -52.02
CA PHE A 374 -7.90 13.07 -52.92
C PHE A 374 -8.46 12.63 -54.29
N SER A 375 -9.61 13.16 -54.71
CA SER A 375 -10.19 12.86 -56.02
C SER A 375 -9.55 13.74 -57.09
N ASN A 376 -8.59 13.18 -57.83
CA ASN A 376 -8.04 13.84 -59.01
C ASN A 376 -8.94 13.52 -60.21
N GLU A 377 -9.90 14.38 -60.51
CA GLU A 377 -10.53 14.40 -61.84
C GLU A 377 -9.49 14.80 -62.86
N LYS A 378 -8.82 13.80 -63.46
CA LYS A 378 -7.83 14.02 -64.51
C LYS A 378 -8.55 14.54 -65.76
N GLU A 379 -8.64 15.85 -65.94
CA GLU A 379 -8.76 16.42 -67.28
C GLU A 379 -7.54 15.96 -68.08
N LYS A 380 -7.76 14.98 -68.97
CA LYS A 380 -6.71 14.48 -69.85
C LYS A 380 -6.29 15.60 -70.78
N ILE A 381 -5.16 16.21 -70.47
CA ILE A 381 -4.49 17.16 -71.36
C ILE A 381 -4.14 16.40 -72.66
N ASP A 382 -4.68 16.87 -73.78
CA ASP A 382 -4.47 16.24 -75.08
C ASP A 382 -2.97 16.12 -75.40
N PRO A 383 -2.49 14.95 -75.87
CA PRO A 383 -1.07 14.73 -76.12
C PRO A 383 -0.53 15.73 -77.16
N LEU A 384 0.70 16.20 -76.94
CA LEU A 384 1.36 17.16 -77.83
C LEU A 384 1.68 16.47 -79.16
N HIS A 385 0.88 16.71 -80.19
CA HIS A 385 1.25 16.32 -81.56
C HIS A 385 2.44 17.17 -82.01
N HIS A 386 3.50 16.52 -82.50
CA HIS A 386 4.67 17.19 -83.04
C HIS A 386 4.26 18.07 -84.24
N PRO A 387 4.87 19.24 -84.49
CA PRO A 387 4.49 20.09 -85.62
C PRO A 387 4.69 19.40 -86.98
N ALA A 388 5.62 18.44 -87.08
CA ALA A 388 5.74 17.58 -88.25
C ALA A 388 4.54 16.62 -88.38
N ASP A 389 3.98 16.12 -87.27
CA ASP A 389 2.77 15.29 -87.26
C ASP A 389 1.53 16.12 -87.56
N GLN A 390 1.47 17.39 -87.14
CA GLN A 390 0.38 18.30 -87.50
C GLN A 390 0.48 18.76 -88.95
N LEU A 391 1.67 19.01 -89.50
CA LEU A 391 1.85 19.31 -90.91
C LEU A 391 1.56 18.08 -91.77
N ALA A 392 2.02 16.89 -91.37
CA ALA A 392 1.64 15.63 -92.01
C ALA A 392 0.13 15.39 -91.90
N SER A 393 -0.49 15.62 -90.74
CA SER A 393 -1.93 15.46 -90.56
C SER A 393 -2.74 16.56 -91.29
N ALA A 394 -2.21 17.76 -91.48
CA ALA A 394 -2.87 18.82 -92.26
C ALA A 394 -2.71 18.63 -93.78
N LEU A 395 -1.53 18.21 -94.26
CA LEU A 395 -1.29 17.87 -95.67
C LEU A 395 -1.94 16.56 -96.09
N MET A 396 -1.97 15.58 -95.20
CA MET A 396 -2.48 14.22 -95.46
C MET A 396 -3.92 14.03 -94.95
N GLY A 397 -4.44 14.96 -94.15
CA GLY A 397 -5.74 14.90 -93.47
C GLY A 397 -6.60 16.14 -93.65
N SER A 398 -6.60 16.77 -94.83
CA SER A 398 -7.61 17.76 -95.26
C SER A 398 -9.04 17.18 -95.42
N ALA A 399 -9.43 16.22 -94.58
CA ALA A 399 -10.76 15.63 -94.54
C ALA A 399 -11.01 14.97 -93.18
N SER A 400 -10.96 15.73 -92.08
CA SER A 400 -11.43 15.23 -90.79
C SER A 400 -12.96 15.20 -90.78
N SER A 401 -13.53 14.03 -90.53
CA SER A 401 -14.96 13.83 -90.33
C SER A 401 -15.41 14.63 -89.12
N VAL A 402 -16.46 15.44 -89.30
CA VAL A 402 -17.06 16.20 -88.21
C VAL A 402 -18.09 15.29 -87.55
N LYS A 403 -17.86 14.96 -86.27
CA LYS A 403 -18.78 14.17 -85.45
C LYS A 403 -19.48 15.09 -84.47
N LEU A 404 -20.69 15.51 -84.82
CA LEU A 404 -21.53 16.33 -83.95
C LEU A 404 -22.48 15.41 -83.18
N LYS A 405 -22.44 15.54 -81.86
CA LYS A 405 -23.36 14.87 -80.95
C LYS A 405 -24.61 15.74 -80.80
N ALA A 406 -25.76 15.26 -81.25
CA ALA A 406 -27.05 15.93 -81.05
C ALA A 406 -27.93 14.99 -80.22
N GLY A 407 -28.02 15.27 -78.92
CA GLY A 407 -28.70 14.41 -77.94
C GLY A 407 -28.08 13.01 -77.86
N ASP A 408 -28.92 11.98 -77.89
CA ASP A 408 -28.53 10.55 -77.74
C ASP A 408 -27.98 9.90 -79.03
N SER A 409 -27.81 10.66 -80.12
CA SER A 409 -27.26 10.14 -81.37
C SER A 409 -26.03 10.92 -81.84
N SER A 410 -25.00 10.20 -82.30
CA SER A 410 -23.82 10.78 -82.91
C SER A 410 -23.87 10.60 -84.42
N ILE A 411 -23.93 11.71 -85.17
CA ILE A 411 -23.88 11.68 -86.63
C ILE A 411 -22.42 11.91 -87.04
N GLU A 412 -21.86 10.98 -87.80
CA GLU A 412 -20.51 11.04 -88.33
C GLU A 412 -20.58 11.36 -89.82
N ILE A 413 -20.19 12.59 -90.20
CA ILE A 413 -20.23 13.03 -91.60
C ILE A 413 -18.84 12.80 -92.21
N ASP A 414 -18.79 11.87 -93.16
CA ASP A 414 -17.56 11.44 -93.82
C ASP A 414 -17.53 11.97 -95.27
N PRO A 415 -16.70 12.99 -95.61
CA PRO A 415 -16.80 13.72 -96.88
C PRO A 415 -16.42 12.88 -98.11
N LYS A 416 -15.74 11.74 -97.94
CA LYS A 416 -15.44 10.80 -99.05
C LYS A 416 -16.70 10.14 -99.65
N LYS A 417 -17.80 10.04 -98.89
CA LYS A 417 -19.08 9.50 -99.41
C LYS A 417 -19.92 10.54 -100.15
N LEU A 418 -19.67 11.84 -99.91
CA LEU A 418 -20.33 12.95 -100.61
C LEU A 418 -19.71 13.23 -101.99
N ALA A 419 -18.41 12.95 -102.18
CA ALA A 419 -17.78 13.09 -103.49
C ALA A 419 -18.22 12.00 -104.50
N LYS A 420 -18.60 10.81 -104.02
CA LYS A 420 -19.00 9.67 -104.87
C LYS A 420 -20.46 9.70 -105.35
N THR A 421 -21.29 10.57 -104.79
CA THR A 421 -22.71 10.73 -105.15
C THR A 421 -22.96 11.85 -106.16
N LYS A 422 -21.92 12.57 -106.61
CA LYS A 422 -22.05 13.68 -107.56
C LYS A 422 -21.72 13.33 -109.03
N SER A 423 -21.47 12.06 -109.37
CA SER A 423 -21.12 11.65 -110.76
C SER A 423 -22.08 10.65 -111.43
N SER A 424 -23.32 10.47 -110.95
CA SER A 424 -24.32 9.63 -111.65
C SER A 424 -25.65 10.33 -111.95
N ASN A 425 -25.62 11.63 -112.22
CA ASN A 425 -26.73 12.36 -112.84
C ASN A 425 -26.19 13.56 -113.63
N ALA A 426 -25.62 13.27 -114.80
CA ALA A 426 -25.44 14.25 -115.87
C ALA A 426 -25.29 13.50 -117.21
N SER A 427 -26.21 13.78 -118.13
CA SER A 427 -26.26 13.42 -119.56
C SER A 427 -27.17 12.23 -119.93
N THR A 428 -28.21 12.60 -120.68
CA THR A 428 -29.15 11.85 -121.54
C THR A 428 -28.72 10.49 -122.06
#